data_AF-A0A9P3EEI6-F1
#
_entry.id   AF-A0A9P3EEI6-F1
#
_cell.length_a   1.000
_cell.length_b   1.000
_cell.length_c   1.000
_cell.angle_alpha   90.00
_cell.angle_beta   90.00
_cell.angle_gamma   90.00
#
_symmetry.space_group_name_H-M   'P 1'
#
loop_
_entity.id
_entity.type
_entity.pdbx_description
1 polymer ?
#
loop_
_entity_poly.entity_id
_entity_poly.type
_entity_poly.pdbx_seq_one_letter_code
_entity_poly.pdbx_strand_id
1 'polypeptide(L)'
;MAWRSRYFETFAFRDLLNDYFSQGTEWIAAPKPMLKDDVWQPNYDFEQELPFRSIITEAEPLFDAADFMKMGRDIIGQRSHVTNNKGIEWLRRTLGPDYRVHIYEFEEPGPMHIDTTILPLAPGRVLINKDWVPQIPDIFKDWEILNPPPSNLPDDHPLFITSKWIHTNVLMLDERTVVVEKDEEALISAFRKWGFETILCPFKHFQSFGGSFHCATLDVKRRGGLHRYI
;
A
#
# COMPACT_ATOMS: atom_id res chain seq x y z
N MET A 1 -8.19 4.76 9.63
CA MET A 1 -7.07 5.60 10.07
C MET A 1 -6.82 5.40 11.55
N ALA A 2 -5.59 5.03 11.91
CA ALA A 2 -5.18 4.86 13.31
C ALA A 2 -4.54 6.13 13.93
N TRP A 3 -4.13 7.09 13.11
CA TRP A 3 -3.54 8.34 13.59
C TRP A 3 -4.60 9.38 13.98
N ARG A 4 -4.48 9.93 15.19
CA ARG A 4 -5.34 11.02 15.69
C ARG A 4 -5.32 12.24 14.78
N SER A 5 -4.17 12.60 14.22
CA SER A 5 -4.01 13.73 13.30
C SER A 5 -4.77 13.57 11.98
N ARG A 6 -5.04 12.34 11.56
CA ARG A 6 -5.72 12.01 10.29
C ARG A 6 -7.24 11.84 10.47
N TYR A 7 -7.80 12.24 11.60
CA TYR A 7 -9.20 11.99 11.93
C TYR A 7 -10.18 12.65 10.96
N PHE A 8 -9.89 13.85 10.47
CA PHE A 8 -10.78 14.57 9.55
C PHE A 8 -10.27 14.56 8.10
N GLU A 9 -9.28 13.73 7.77
CA GLU A 9 -8.57 13.81 6.48
C GLU A 9 -9.48 13.67 5.25
N THR A 10 -10.53 12.83 5.33
CA THR A 10 -11.50 12.67 4.25
C THR A 10 -12.28 13.94 3.89
N PHE A 11 -12.26 14.99 4.74
CA PHE A 11 -12.97 16.24 4.49
C PHE A 11 -12.44 16.94 3.24
N ALA A 12 -11.14 16.85 2.97
CA ALA A 12 -10.52 17.43 1.78
C ALA A 12 -11.04 16.82 0.45
N PHE A 13 -11.67 15.64 0.52
CA PHE A 13 -12.16 14.90 -0.65
C PHE A 13 -13.69 14.87 -0.76
N ARG A 14 -14.40 15.56 0.15
CA ARG A 14 -15.88 15.42 0.24
C ARG A 14 -16.61 15.89 -1.00
N ASP A 15 -16.14 16.93 -1.69
CA ASP A 15 -16.79 17.41 -2.91
C ASP A 15 -16.76 16.35 -4.01
N LEU A 16 -15.60 15.70 -4.22
CA LEU A 16 -15.44 14.60 -5.16
C LEU A 16 -16.30 13.38 -4.77
N LEU A 17 -16.32 13.02 -3.47
CA LEU A 17 -17.11 11.88 -2.99
C LEU A 17 -18.61 12.10 -3.19
N ASN A 18 -19.12 13.31 -2.93
CA ASN A 18 -20.52 13.66 -3.16
C ASN A 18 -20.86 13.68 -4.66
N ASP A 19 -19.96 14.17 -5.51
CA ASP A 19 -20.13 14.12 -6.97
C ASP A 19 -20.24 12.67 -7.46
N TYR A 20 -19.31 11.80 -7.05
CA TYR A 20 -19.33 10.37 -7.41
C TYR A 20 -20.58 9.66 -6.90
N PHE A 21 -21.03 9.96 -5.68
CA PHE A 21 -22.27 9.43 -5.12
C PHE A 21 -23.50 9.86 -5.94
N SER A 22 -23.56 11.14 -6.34
CA SER A 22 -24.65 11.68 -7.17
C SER A 22 -24.71 11.03 -8.55
N GLN A 23 -23.58 10.49 -9.03
CA GLN A 23 -23.46 9.73 -10.28
C GLN A 23 -23.68 8.21 -10.10
N GLY A 24 -24.04 7.75 -8.89
CA GLY A 24 -24.41 6.36 -8.61
C GLY A 24 -23.31 5.49 -8.01
N THR A 25 -22.15 6.06 -7.62
CA THR A 25 -21.10 5.31 -6.92
C THR A 25 -21.56 4.93 -5.51
N GLU A 26 -21.32 3.68 -5.11
CA GLU A 26 -21.51 3.25 -3.72
C GLU A 26 -20.48 3.93 -2.81
N TRP A 27 -20.96 4.88 -2.00
CA TRP A 27 -20.13 5.56 -1.03
C TRP A 27 -20.41 5.03 0.39
N ILE A 28 -19.43 4.34 0.94
CA ILE A 28 -19.45 3.80 2.31
C ILE A 28 -18.31 4.37 3.14
N ALA A 29 -18.43 4.26 4.47
CA ALA A 29 -17.36 4.57 5.41
C ALA A 29 -17.22 3.44 6.43
N ALA A 30 -15.98 3.07 6.71
CA ALA A 30 -15.68 2.21 7.85
C ALA A 30 -16.10 2.88 9.19
N PRO A 31 -16.38 2.09 10.24
CA PRO A 31 -16.66 2.62 11.57
C PRO A 31 -15.60 3.64 11.96
N LYS A 32 -16.04 4.85 12.30
CA LYS A 32 -15.12 5.90 12.72
C LYS A 32 -14.59 5.53 14.12
N PRO A 33 -13.28 5.29 14.29
CA PRO A 33 -12.75 4.90 15.59
C PRO A 33 -12.87 6.05 16.60
N MET A 34 -12.90 5.73 17.90
CA MET A 34 -12.84 6.73 18.96
C MET A 34 -11.41 7.19 19.23
N LEU A 35 -10.40 6.35 18.95
CA LEU A 35 -8.98 6.63 19.18
C LEU A 35 -8.66 7.01 20.62
N LYS A 36 -9.30 6.32 21.57
CA LYS A 36 -8.99 6.38 23.01
C LYS A 36 -7.62 5.78 23.30
N ASP A 37 -7.06 6.10 24.45
CA ASP A 37 -5.69 5.68 24.80
C ASP A 37 -5.50 4.15 24.80
N ASP A 38 -6.56 3.37 25.02
CA ASP A 38 -6.56 1.91 24.94
C ASP A 38 -6.32 1.34 23.53
N VAL A 39 -6.32 2.19 22.50
CA VAL A 39 -5.86 1.83 21.15
C VAL A 39 -4.36 1.61 21.09
N TRP A 40 -3.54 2.26 21.92
CA TRP A 40 -2.09 2.10 21.88
C TRP A 40 -1.59 1.17 22.99
N GLN A 41 -0.58 0.37 22.67
CA GLN A 41 0.09 -0.49 23.64
C GLN A 41 0.82 0.38 24.69
N PRO A 42 0.49 0.28 25.99
CA PRO A 42 1.07 1.18 27.01
C PRO A 42 2.57 0.94 27.26
N ASN A 43 3.05 -0.29 27.06
CA ASN A 43 4.45 -0.69 27.25
C ASN A 43 5.04 -1.20 25.93
N TYR A 44 4.92 -0.38 24.88
CA TYR A 44 5.54 -0.69 23.59
C TYR A 44 7.06 -0.43 23.66
N ASP A 45 7.84 -1.42 23.26
CA ASP A 45 9.30 -1.30 23.17
C ASP A 45 9.66 -0.72 21.79
N PHE A 46 10.12 0.54 21.78
CA PHE A 46 10.49 1.23 20.55
C PHE A 46 11.89 0.87 20.04
N GLU A 47 12.72 0.22 20.88
CA GLU A 47 14.05 -0.24 20.48
C GLU A 47 14.00 -1.63 19.83
N GLN A 48 12.90 -2.37 20.02
CA GLN A 48 12.67 -3.65 19.38
C GLN A 48 12.00 -3.50 18.02
N GLU A 49 12.79 -3.56 16.95
CA GLU A 49 12.28 -3.45 15.56
C GLU A 49 11.68 -4.77 15.04
N LEU A 50 12.26 -5.92 15.40
CA LEU A 50 11.82 -7.25 14.96
C LEU A 50 11.77 -8.27 16.13
N PRO A 51 10.89 -9.29 16.05
CA PRO A 51 9.81 -9.44 15.07
C PRO A 51 8.75 -8.35 15.27
N PHE A 52 7.99 -8.04 14.21
CA PHE A 52 6.95 -7.01 14.26
C PHE A 52 5.97 -7.27 15.41
N ARG A 53 5.77 -6.24 16.23
CA ARG A 53 4.70 -6.15 17.21
C ARG A 53 3.89 -4.89 16.90
N SER A 54 2.58 -5.00 16.78
CA SER A 54 1.77 -3.80 16.49
C SER A 54 1.72 -2.87 17.71
N ILE A 55 1.87 -1.56 17.44
CA ILE A 55 1.66 -0.49 18.44
C ILE A 55 0.18 -0.32 18.77
N ILE A 56 -0.72 -0.70 17.86
CA ILE A 56 -2.16 -0.64 18.08
C ILE A 56 -2.70 -1.94 18.64
N THR A 57 -3.72 -1.83 19.48
CA THR A 57 -4.45 -2.94 20.08
C THR A 57 -5.61 -3.37 19.17
N GLU A 58 -6.36 -4.38 19.62
CA GLU A 58 -7.63 -4.78 19.01
C GLU A 58 -8.83 -4.12 19.71
N ALA A 59 -8.70 -2.91 20.28
CA ALA A 59 -9.81 -2.22 20.95
C ALA A 59 -11.00 -1.99 20.00
N GLU A 60 -10.72 -1.50 18.79
CA GLU A 60 -11.71 -1.19 17.75
C GLU A 60 -11.14 -1.42 16.33
N PRO A 61 -11.96 -1.48 15.26
CA PRO A 61 -11.46 -1.66 13.90
C PRO A 61 -10.59 -0.48 13.44
N LEU A 62 -9.35 -0.76 13.07
CA LEU A 62 -8.38 0.23 12.58
C LEU A 62 -7.68 -0.33 11.35
N PHE A 63 -7.62 0.49 10.30
CA PHE A 63 -6.81 0.22 9.11
C PHE A 63 -6.56 1.50 8.32
N ASP A 64 -5.45 1.49 7.57
CA ASP A 64 -5.21 2.39 6.45
C ASP A 64 -5.39 1.61 5.15
N ALA A 65 -6.01 2.23 4.14
CA ALA A 65 -6.32 1.53 2.88
C ALA A 65 -5.06 1.07 2.12
N ALA A 66 -3.93 1.74 2.33
CA ALA A 66 -2.65 1.44 1.68
C ALA A 66 -1.93 0.20 2.25
N ASP A 67 -2.47 -0.45 3.30
CA ASP A 67 -2.04 -1.82 3.68
C ASP A 67 -2.63 -2.91 2.78
N PHE A 68 -3.41 -2.54 1.75
CA PHE A 68 -4.08 -3.48 0.86
C PHE A 68 -3.80 -3.18 -0.61
N MET A 69 -3.50 -4.21 -1.40
CA MET A 69 -3.34 -4.14 -2.85
C MET A 69 -4.38 -5.02 -3.56
N LYS A 70 -4.95 -4.47 -4.64
CA LYS A 70 -6.09 -5.05 -5.37
C LYS A 70 -5.61 -5.94 -6.52
N MET A 71 -6.15 -7.16 -6.62
CA MET A 71 -5.86 -8.14 -7.68
C MET A 71 -7.17 -8.79 -8.16
N GLY A 72 -8.12 -7.96 -8.61
CA GLY A 72 -9.44 -8.43 -9.03
C GLY A 72 -10.26 -8.97 -7.85
N ARG A 73 -10.63 -10.25 -7.89
CA ARG A 73 -11.35 -10.93 -6.79
C ARG A 73 -10.50 -11.22 -5.56
N ASP A 74 -9.20 -11.01 -5.65
CA ASP A 74 -8.26 -11.25 -4.56
C ASP A 74 -7.62 -9.92 -4.14
N ILE A 75 -7.43 -9.74 -2.85
CA ILE A 75 -6.80 -8.57 -2.24
C ILE A 75 -5.72 -9.12 -1.31
N ILE A 76 -4.49 -8.67 -1.50
CA ILE A 76 -3.41 -8.94 -0.54
C ILE A 76 -3.34 -7.78 0.45
N GLY A 77 -3.11 -8.07 1.72
CA GLY A 77 -2.78 -7.05 2.70
C GLY A 77 -1.91 -7.57 3.83
N GLN A 78 -1.64 -6.70 4.80
CA GLN A 78 -0.80 -7.01 5.95
C GLN A 78 -1.40 -6.44 7.24
N ARG A 79 -0.97 -6.99 8.38
CA ARG A 79 -1.06 -6.28 9.65
C ARG A 79 0.09 -5.28 9.74
N SER A 80 -0.16 -4.14 10.36
CA SER A 80 0.81 -3.05 10.42
C SER A 80 0.64 -2.25 11.72
N HIS A 81 1.41 -1.17 11.90
CA HIS A 81 1.18 -0.22 12.99
C HIS A 81 -0.13 0.57 12.88
N VAL A 82 -0.83 0.51 11.73
CA VAL A 82 -2.07 1.23 11.49
C VAL A 82 -3.26 0.34 11.11
N THR A 83 -3.01 -0.96 10.89
CA THR A 83 -4.01 -1.96 10.50
C THR A 83 -4.02 -3.18 11.43
N ASN A 84 -5.14 -3.38 12.13
CA ASN A 84 -5.35 -4.48 13.08
C ASN A 84 -6.32 -5.55 12.53
N ASN A 85 -6.47 -6.66 13.27
CA ASN A 85 -7.30 -7.77 12.81
C ASN A 85 -8.78 -7.40 12.73
N LYS A 86 -9.28 -6.57 13.67
CA LYS A 86 -10.65 -6.05 13.59
C LYS A 86 -10.89 -5.21 12.31
N GLY A 87 -9.91 -4.42 11.89
CA GLY A 87 -9.96 -3.63 10.65
C GLY A 87 -9.99 -4.52 9.40
N ILE A 88 -9.08 -5.49 9.33
CA ILE A 88 -9.05 -6.50 8.26
C ILE A 88 -10.37 -7.28 8.18
N GLU A 89 -10.90 -7.72 9.32
CA GLU A 89 -12.14 -8.48 9.39
C GLU A 89 -13.35 -7.63 8.99
N TRP A 90 -13.36 -6.35 9.34
CA TRP A 90 -14.38 -5.42 8.83
C TRP A 90 -14.34 -5.32 7.31
N LEU A 91 -13.15 -5.18 6.71
CA LEU A 91 -12.99 -5.13 5.25
C LEU A 91 -13.50 -6.42 4.60
N ARG A 92 -13.08 -7.59 5.11
CA ARG A 92 -13.54 -8.91 4.62
C ARG A 92 -15.06 -9.02 4.62
N ARG A 93 -15.71 -8.67 5.74
CA ARG A 93 -17.18 -8.77 5.86
C ARG A 93 -17.91 -7.79 4.96
N THR A 94 -17.37 -6.59 4.80
CA THR A 94 -18.00 -5.52 4.02
C THR A 94 -17.92 -5.82 2.52
N LEU A 95 -16.78 -6.33 2.04
CA LEU A 95 -16.64 -6.75 0.64
C LEU A 95 -17.43 -8.01 0.31
N GLY A 96 -17.74 -8.83 1.31
CA GLY A 96 -18.57 -10.01 1.15
C GLY A 96 -17.91 -11.12 0.31
N PRO A 97 -18.69 -12.08 -0.19
CA PRO A 97 -18.16 -13.30 -0.79
C PRO A 97 -17.54 -13.11 -2.19
N ASP A 98 -17.72 -11.93 -2.80
CA ASP A 98 -17.17 -11.63 -4.13
C ASP A 98 -15.65 -11.43 -4.13
N TYR A 99 -15.09 -11.07 -2.98
CA TYR A 99 -13.67 -10.78 -2.79
C TYR A 99 -13.06 -11.65 -1.68
N ARG A 100 -11.77 -11.96 -1.82
CA ARG A 100 -10.95 -12.66 -0.82
C ARG A 100 -9.81 -11.77 -0.36
N VAL A 101 -9.69 -11.57 0.95
CA VAL A 101 -8.58 -10.80 1.54
C VAL A 101 -7.57 -11.78 2.14
N HIS A 102 -6.39 -11.85 1.55
CA HIS A 102 -5.25 -12.66 1.96
C HIS A 102 -4.30 -11.80 2.79
N ILE A 103 -3.87 -12.29 3.95
CA ILE A 103 -3.00 -11.54 4.86
C ILE A 103 -1.68 -12.26 5.00
N TYR A 104 -0.59 -11.53 4.82
CA TYR A 104 0.79 -12.00 5.02
C TYR A 104 1.50 -11.07 6.01
N GLU A 105 2.59 -11.57 6.60
CA GLU A 105 3.50 -10.80 7.43
C GLU A 105 4.89 -10.84 6.78
N PHE A 106 5.58 -9.70 6.78
CA PHE A 106 6.87 -9.48 6.14
C PHE A 106 7.91 -9.01 7.17
N GLU A 107 9.19 -9.01 6.78
CA GLU A 107 10.32 -8.61 7.63
C GLU A 107 10.73 -7.13 7.41
N GLU A 108 9.74 -6.26 7.21
CA GLU A 108 9.94 -4.80 7.25
C GLU A 108 10.01 -4.33 8.72
N PRO A 109 11.03 -3.56 9.12
CA PRO A 109 11.07 -2.93 10.44
C PRO A 109 10.07 -1.76 10.47
N GLY A 110 9.06 -1.86 11.34
CA GLY A 110 8.05 -0.80 11.52
C GLY A 110 7.04 -0.66 10.36
N PRO A 111 6.35 -1.73 9.94
CA PRO A 111 5.51 -1.72 8.75
C PRO A 111 4.33 -0.74 8.86
N MET A 112 4.14 0.05 7.80
CA MET A 112 2.99 0.90 7.54
C MET A 112 2.82 1.01 6.02
N HIS A 113 1.71 0.49 5.51
CA HIS A 113 1.40 0.38 4.08
C HIS A 113 2.22 -0.71 3.37
N ILE A 114 1.61 -1.40 2.41
CA ILE A 114 2.20 -2.58 1.74
C ILE A 114 2.81 -2.23 0.37
N ASP A 115 2.52 -1.04 -0.13
CA ASP A 115 2.79 -0.57 -1.49
C ASP A 115 4.25 -0.07 -1.71
N THR A 116 5.16 -0.40 -0.79
CA THR A 116 6.62 -0.38 -0.97
C THR A 116 7.22 -1.80 -0.93
N THR A 117 6.40 -2.80 -0.58
CA THR A 117 6.79 -4.19 -0.30
C THR A 117 6.27 -5.13 -1.38
N ILE A 118 4.97 -5.07 -1.70
CA ILE A 118 4.31 -5.88 -2.73
C ILE A 118 3.50 -4.96 -3.65
N LEU A 119 3.82 -4.97 -4.95
CA LEU A 119 3.06 -4.22 -5.95
C LEU A 119 2.71 -5.08 -7.17
N PRO A 120 1.47 -5.56 -7.28
CA PRO A 120 0.96 -6.16 -8.52
C PRO A 120 1.00 -5.13 -9.65
N LEU A 121 1.71 -5.43 -10.74
CA LEU A 121 1.92 -4.50 -11.85
C LEU A 121 1.04 -4.82 -13.07
N ALA A 122 0.87 -6.11 -13.35
CA ALA A 122 0.07 -6.64 -14.45
C ALA A 122 -0.43 -8.05 -14.07
N PRO A 123 -1.42 -8.63 -14.78
CA PRO A 123 -1.84 -10.01 -14.55
C PRO A 123 -0.63 -10.97 -14.59
N GLY A 124 -0.36 -11.65 -13.48
CA GLY A 124 0.76 -12.58 -13.39
C GLY A 124 2.13 -11.94 -13.17
N ARG A 125 2.24 -10.63 -12.88
CA ARG A 125 3.51 -9.93 -12.65
C ARG A 125 3.45 -9.05 -11.41
N VAL A 126 4.38 -9.26 -10.48
CA VAL A 126 4.41 -8.54 -9.19
C VAL A 126 5.82 -8.04 -8.89
N LEU A 127 5.93 -6.78 -8.46
CA LEU A 127 7.14 -6.22 -7.88
C LEU A 127 7.20 -6.61 -6.41
N ILE A 128 8.29 -7.24 -5.97
CA ILE A 128 8.49 -7.66 -4.58
C ILE A 128 9.79 -7.08 -4.06
N ASN A 129 9.73 -6.41 -2.91
CA ASN A 129 10.92 -6.01 -2.17
C ASN A 129 11.54 -7.24 -1.49
N LYS A 130 12.52 -7.86 -2.15
CA LYS A 130 13.21 -9.07 -1.65
C LYS A 130 13.85 -8.90 -0.26
N ASP A 131 14.17 -7.68 0.14
CA ASP A 131 14.85 -7.41 1.43
C ASP A 131 13.91 -7.66 2.61
N TRP A 132 12.60 -7.57 2.40
CA TRP A 132 11.58 -7.75 3.43
C TRP A 132 10.70 -8.99 3.23
N VAL A 133 10.81 -9.65 2.07
CA VAL A 133 9.96 -10.79 1.71
C VAL A 133 10.83 -12.03 1.50
N PRO A 134 11.37 -12.65 2.57
CA PRO A 134 12.19 -13.86 2.45
C PRO A 134 11.38 -15.07 1.99
N GLN A 135 10.06 -15.06 2.24
CA GLN A 135 9.12 -16.07 1.78
C GLN A 135 8.03 -15.38 0.94
N ILE A 136 8.02 -15.70 -0.36
CA ILE A 136 7.04 -15.14 -1.29
C ILE A 136 5.64 -15.66 -0.93
N PRO A 137 4.60 -14.80 -0.87
CA PRO A 137 3.22 -15.23 -0.71
C PRO A 137 2.84 -16.33 -1.70
N ASP A 138 2.23 -17.41 -1.19
CA ASP A 138 1.86 -18.59 -1.98
C ASP A 138 0.89 -18.31 -3.13
N ILE A 139 0.11 -17.23 -3.03
CA ILE A 139 -0.74 -16.73 -4.11
C ILE A 139 0.05 -16.27 -5.35
N PHE A 140 1.35 -16.02 -5.23
CA PHE A 140 2.23 -15.63 -6.35
C PHE A 140 3.08 -16.77 -6.90
N LYS A 141 2.83 -18.03 -6.52
CA LYS A 141 3.65 -19.18 -6.95
C LYS A 141 3.80 -19.34 -8.47
N ASP A 142 2.78 -18.93 -9.23
CA ASP A 142 2.72 -19.02 -10.70
C ASP A 142 2.94 -17.66 -11.38
N TRP A 143 3.30 -16.62 -10.62
CA TRP A 143 3.52 -15.26 -11.10
C TRP A 143 5.01 -15.01 -11.38
N GLU A 144 5.29 -14.11 -12.33
CA GLU A 144 6.62 -13.54 -12.53
C GLU A 144 6.93 -12.57 -11.39
N ILE A 145 8.02 -12.85 -10.67
CA ILE A 145 8.49 -12.03 -9.55
C ILE A 145 9.58 -11.07 -10.04
N LEU A 146 9.33 -9.78 -9.88
CA LEU A 146 10.23 -8.71 -10.27
C LEU A 146 10.84 -8.09 -9.01
N ASN A 147 12.14 -8.18 -8.85
CA ASN A 147 12.84 -7.61 -7.69
C ASN A 147 13.45 -6.25 -8.08
N PRO A 148 13.00 -5.13 -7.50
CA PRO A 148 13.56 -3.82 -7.79
C PRO A 148 15.01 -3.71 -7.31
N PRO A 149 15.87 -2.96 -8.01
CA PRO A 149 17.16 -2.57 -7.47
C PRO A 149 17.00 -1.59 -6.29
N PRO A 150 18.03 -1.37 -5.47
CA PRO A 150 18.03 -0.30 -4.47
C PRO A 150 17.90 1.09 -5.10
N SER A 151 17.37 2.03 -4.31
CA SER A 151 17.20 3.44 -4.71
C SER A 151 18.52 4.14 -5.02
N ASN A 152 18.49 5.04 -5.99
CA ASN A 152 19.56 5.99 -6.32
C ASN A 152 19.55 7.24 -5.42
N LEU A 153 18.58 7.38 -4.52
CA LEU A 153 18.42 8.55 -3.68
C LEU A 153 19.58 8.70 -2.67
N PRO A 154 20.21 9.88 -2.55
CA PRO A 154 21.29 10.14 -1.59
C PRO A 154 20.90 9.86 -0.14
N ASP A 155 21.86 9.47 0.71
CA ASP A 155 21.64 9.25 2.16
C ASP A 155 21.27 10.54 2.93
N ASP A 156 21.65 11.70 2.41
CA ASP A 156 21.35 13.00 3.00
C ASP A 156 19.99 13.59 2.57
N HIS A 157 19.27 12.92 1.64
CA HIS A 157 17.93 13.35 1.25
C HIS A 157 16.92 13.03 2.37
N PRO A 158 16.10 13.99 2.82
CA PRO A 158 15.19 13.77 3.93
C PRO A 158 14.01 12.85 3.55
N LEU A 159 13.77 11.82 4.35
CA LEU A 159 12.58 10.97 4.31
C LEU A 159 12.00 10.91 5.73
N PHE A 160 10.83 11.51 5.96
CA PHE A 160 10.32 11.69 7.33
C PHE A 160 9.57 10.48 7.88
N ILE A 161 8.88 9.71 7.03
CA ILE A 161 7.98 8.64 7.47
C ILE A 161 8.03 7.38 6.58
N THR A 162 9.03 7.26 5.70
CA THR A 162 9.22 6.10 4.80
C THR A 162 10.68 5.72 4.69
N SER A 163 10.95 4.47 4.33
CA SER A 163 12.29 4.02 3.95
C SER A 163 12.68 4.50 2.54
N LYS A 164 13.94 4.25 2.15
CA LYS A 164 14.43 4.46 0.78
C LYS A 164 13.76 3.55 -0.26
N TRP A 165 13.01 2.53 0.17
CA TRP A 165 12.19 1.73 -0.74
C TRP A 165 10.98 2.50 -1.27
N ILE A 166 10.74 3.75 -0.84
CA ILE A 166 9.67 4.60 -1.38
C ILE A 166 9.72 4.81 -2.91
N HIS A 167 10.88 4.58 -3.54
CA HIS A 167 11.00 4.62 -4.99
C HIS A 167 10.27 3.48 -5.74
N THR A 168 9.96 2.37 -5.07
CA THR A 168 9.18 1.26 -5.65
C THR A 168 7.69 1.55 -5.73
N ASN A 169 7.22 2.61 -5.04
CA ASN A 169 5.82 3.03 -4.94
C ASN A 169 5.30 3.69 -6.23
N VAL A 170 5.40 2.95 -7.33
CA VAL A 170 5.07 3.37 -8.70
C VAL A 170 3.57 3.34 -8.98
N LEU A 171 3.14 4.06 -10.01
CA LEU A 171 1.75 4.02 -10.49
C LEU A 171 1.70 3.38 -11.89
N MET A 172 0.97 2.27 -12.01
CA MET A 172 0.63 1.69 -13.30
C MET A 172 -0.52 2.46 -13.96
N LEU A 173 -0.33 2.95 -15.19
CA LEU A 173 -1.41 3.56 -15.99
C LEU A 173 -2.22 2.49 -16.71
N ASP A 174 -1.54 1.47 -17.21
CA ASP A 174 -2.08 0.23 -17.76
C ASP A 174 -1.07 -0.92 -17.51
N GLU A 175 -1.27 -2.08 -18.13
CA GLU A 175 -0.42 -3.26 -17.94
C GLU A 175 1.02 -3.11 -18.48
N ARG A 176 1.31 -2.03 -19.21
CA ARG A 176 2.60 -1.82 -19.89
C ARG A 176 3.25 -0.49 -19.56
N THR A 177 2.52 0.50 -19.06
CA THR A 177 3.06 1.84 -18.80
C THR A 177 3.08 2.16 -17.30
N VAL A 178 4.26 2.47 -16.79
CA VAL A 178 4.53 2.78 -15.37
C VAL A 178 5.06 4.20 -15.19
N VAL A 179 4.54 4.92 -14.20
CA VAL A 179 5.09 6.20 -13.73
C VAL A 179 6.14 5.93 -12.65
N VAL A 180 7.35 6.43 -12.84
CA VAL A 180 8.51 6.21 -11.96
C VAL A 180 9.28 7.50 -11.71
N GLU A 181 9.95 7.59 -10.57
CA GLU A 181 10.72 8.78 -10.18
C GLU A 181 11.89 8.95 -11.15
N LYS A 182 12.09 10.18 -11.65
CA LYS A 182 12.98 10.42 -12.80
C LYS A 182 14.48 10.18 -12.52
N ASP A 183 14.91 10.31 -11.26
CA ASP A 183 16.31 10.20 -10.82
C ASP A 183 16.65 8.75 -10.40
N GLU A 184 15.67 7.82 -10.43
CA GLU A 184 15.82 6.40 -10.10
C GLU A 184 16.29 5.56 -11.31
N GLU A 185 17.46 5.90 -11.85
CA GLU A 185 18.03 5.32 -13.07
C GLU A 185 18.06 3.78 -13.06
N ALA A 186 18.39 3.16 -11.94
CA ALA A 186 18.45 1.70 -11.81
C ALA A 186 17.06 1.08 -11.95
N LEU A 187 16.05 1.63 -11.28
CA LEU A 187 14.68 1.14 -11.35
C LEU A 187 14.07 1.40 -12.73
N ILE A 188 14.34 2.55 -13.35
CA ILE A 188 13.94 2.86 -14.72
C ILE A 188 14.50 1.83 -15.70
N SER A 189 15.78 1.50 -15.58
CA SER A 189 16.45 0.49 -16.41
C SER A 189 15.83 -0.89 -16.23
N ALA A 190 15.52 -1.27 -14.98
CA ALA A 190 14.86 -2.53 -14.66
C ALA A 190 13.48 -2.64 -15.32
N PHE A 191 12.62 -1.63 -15.19
CA PHE A 191 11.31 -1.61 -15.84
C PHE A 191 11.38 -1.75 -17.36
N ARG A 192 12.29 -1.02 -18.01
CA ARG A 192 12.49 -1.13 -19.46
C ARG A 192 12.93 -2.54 -19.87
N LYS A 193 13.83 -3.16 -19.12
CA LYS A 193 14.27 -4.54 -19.35
C LYS A 193 13.13 -5.55 -19.16
N TRP A 194 12.24 -5.31 -18.20
CA TRP A 194 11.03 -6.11 -17.96
C TRP A 194 9.91 -5.83 -18.96
N GLY A 195 10.13 -4.95 -19.94
CA GLY A 195 9.19 -4.67 -21.03
C GLY A 195 8.12 -3.63 -20.71
N PHE A 196 8.32 -2.81 -19.68
CA PHE A 196 7.44 -1.68 -19.37
C PHE A 196 7.94 -0.38 -20.03
N GLU A 197 7.00 0.42 -20.51
CA GLU A 197 7.23 1.82 -20.85
C GLU A 197 7.30 2.66 -19.57
N THR A 198 8.30 3.54 -19.48
CA THR A 198 8.51 4.39 -18.30
C THR A 198 8.16 5.84 -18.58
N ILE A 199 7.21 6.38 -17.82
CA ILE A 199 6.93 7.82 -17.73
C ILE A 199 7.70 8.36 -16.52
N LEU A 200 8.65 9.26 -16.78
CA LEU A 200 9.53 9.80 -15.75
C LEU A 200 8.92 11.08 -15.16
N CYS A 201 8.83 11.16 -13.84
CA CYS A 201 8.32 12.34 -13.15
C CYS A 201 9.22 12.71 -11.96
N PRO A 202 9.64 13.98 -11.80
CA PRO A 202 10.34 14.43 -10.59
C PRO A 202 9.41 14.34 -9.38
N PHE A 203 9.78 13.50 -8.40
CA PHE A 203 8.92 13.28 -7.23
C PHE A 203 9.69 13.15 -5.90
N LYS A 204 11.02 13.18 -5.90
CA LYS A 204 11.84 13.01 -4.68
C LYS A 204 11.50 13.93 -3.50
N HIS A 205 11.10 15.18 -3.77
CA HIS A 205 10.70 16.10 -2.69
C HIS A 205 9.32 15.77 -2.11
N PHE A 206 8.42 15.20 -2.92
CA PHE A 206 7.16 14.68 -2.41
C PHE A 206 7.40 13.40 -1.59
N GLN A 207 8.34 12.54 -2.02
CA GLN A 207 8.76 11.35 -1.28
C GLN A 207 9.21 11.64 0.15
N SER A 208 9.78 12.83 0.42
CA SER A 208 10.10 13.27 1.77
C SER A 208 8.89 13.25 2.72
N PHE A 209 7.67 13.50 2.20
CA PHE A 209 6.42 13.48 2.96
C PHE A 209 5.79 12.09 3.07
N GLY A 210 6.50 11.04 2.66
CA GLY A 210 6.13 9.66 2.96
C GLY A 210 5.24 8.96 1.95
N GLY A 211 5.33 9.35 0.67
CA GLY A 211 4.57 8.72 -0.39
C GLY A 211 5.24 8.90 -1.73
N SER A 212 5.00 8.00 -2.69
CA SER A 212 5.29 8.27 -4.10
C SER A 212 3.99 8.20 -4.90
N PHE A 213 4.06 7.83 -6.18
CA PHE A 213 2.94 7.95 -7.11
C PHE A 213 1.71 7.14 -6.66
N HIS A 214 1.90 5.93 -6.12
CA HIS A 214 0.77 5.13 -5.64
C HIS A 214 0.14 5.76 -4.39
N CYS A 215 0.93 6.12 -3.37
CA CYS A 215 0.39 6.76 -2.16
C CYS A 215 -0.27 8.13 -2.45
N ALA A 216 0.24 8.86 -3.45
CA ALA A 216 -0.27 10.19 -3.82
C ALA A 216 -1.55 10.14 -4.67
N THR A 217 -2.00 8.95 -5.06
CA THR A 217 -3.15 8.79 -5.96
C THR A 217 -4.15 7.76 -5.44
N LEU A 218 -5.36 7.82 -5.99
CA LEU A 218 -6.38 6.79 -5.80
C LEU A 218 -7.03 6.53 -7.16
N ASP A 219 -6.91 5.31 -7.66
CA ASP A 219 -7.45 4.90 -8.95
C ASP A 219 -8.96 4.67 -8.87
N VAL A 220 -9.75 5.71 -9.15
CA VAL A 220 -11.22 5.66 -9.06
C VAL A 220 -11.91 4.95 -10.22
N LYS A 221 -11.22 4.81 -11.36
CA LYS A 221 -11.75 4.13 -12.55
C LYS A 221 -10.63 3.58 -13.42
N ARG A 222 -10.64 2.27 -13.65
CA ARG A 222 -9.84 1.57 -14.67
C ARG A 222 -10.77 0.84 -15.63
N ARG A 223 -10.41 0.76 -16.91
CA ARG A 223 -11.20 0.02 -17.91
C ARG A 223 -10.89 -1.47 -17.79
N GLY A 224 -11.86 -2.27 -17.37
CA GLY A 224 -11.72 -3.73 -17.22
C GLY A 224 -12.95 -4.36 -16.56
N GLY A 225 -12.97 -5.69 -16.46
CA GLY A 225 -13.96 -6.45 -15.69
C GLY A 225 -13.41 -6.98 -14.37
N LEU A 226 -14.27 -7.58 -13.55
CA LEU A 226 -13.84 -8.27 -12.32
C LEU A 226 -13.36 -9.69 -12.67
N HIS A 227 -12.05 -9.94 -12.52
CA HIS A 227 -11.40 -11.21 -12.84
C HIS A 227 -10.71 -11.83 -11.63
N ARG A 228 -10.32 -13.10 -11.79
CA ARG A 228 -9.50 -13.85 -10.85
C ARG A 228 -8.16 -14.13 -11.52
N TYR A 229 -7.05 -13.81 -10.84
CA TYR A 229 -5.70 -13.91 -11.39
C TYR A 229 -4.80 -14.91 -10.65
N ILE A 230 -5.33 -15.56 -9.61
CA ILE A 230 -4.69 -16.57 -8.76
C ILE A 230 -5.63 -17.73 -8.47
#